data_AF-A0A0G3C9X6-F1
#
_entry.id   AF-A0A0G3C9X6-F1
#
_cell.length_a   1.000
_cell.length_b   1.000
_cell.length_c   1.000
_cell.angle_alpha   90.00
_cell.angle_beta   90.00
_cell.angle_gamma   90.00
#
_symmetry.space_group_name_H-M   'P 1'
#
loop_
_entity.id
_entity.type
_entity.pdbx_description
1 polymer ?
#
loop_
_entity_poly.entity_id
_entity_poly.type
_entity_poly.pdbx_seq_one_letter_code
_entity_poly.pdbx_strand_id
1 'polypeptide(L)'
;MWTPYQVSLRVLSPIHIGWKKTSNLQQTRYYVPAKTIWGALTARITRDQNSSDYKRIGEKINRCLRFSYFYPSDNNSKVNEFPWEDNNRFTWKYIGSYQSAALENKTAMEGMLHETEYILPKTREGKQVFLIGYIIENGEIKKNGFDIDWNTTLPKIQIGGERGYGWGRVAIEKEPTNMRNTFFDYEFDSFQIEPVVKVPKDKFILAHTYALDNSKKKEESKKKEESEPQIEGNIEPFVGRVTTENGKFGAQFSEASICWVPGSRLVKSDMNFKIFEYGLWSYKLN
;
A
#
# COMPACT_ATOMS: atom_id res chain seq x y z
N MET A 1 -9.20 -0.02 20.74
CA MET A 1 -9.64 1.15 19.93
C MET A 1 -8.54 1.53 18.93
N TRP A 2 -8.91 1.69 17.66
CA TRP A 2 -8.02 2.04 16.56
C TRP A 2 -8.07 3.54 16.23
N THR A 3 -6.93 4.18 16.01
CA THR A 3 -6.86 5.63 15.72
C THR A 3 -6.25 5.87 14.34
N PRO A 4 -6.98 6.47 13.37
CA PRO A 4 -6.47 6.73 12.03
C PRO A 4 -5.67 8.04 11.99
N TYR A 5 -4.37 7.96 11.75
CA TYR A 5 -3.51 9.10 11.48
C TYR A 5 -3.30 9.25 9.97
N GLN A 6 -3.80 10.33 9.39
CA GLN A 6 -3.47 10.69 8.01
C GLN A 6 -2.01 11.13 7.95
N VAL A 7 -1.28 10.56 7.01
CA VAL A 7 0.12 10.83 6.74
C VAL A 7 0.25 11.43 5.34
N SER A 8 1.08 12.46 5.24
CA SER A 8 1.46 13.10 3.98
C SER A 8 2.97 12.98 3.78
N LEU A 9 3.38 12.12 2.84
CA LEU A 9 4.78 11.90 2.51
C LEU A 9 5.15 12.65 1.23
N ARG A 10 5.96 13.70 1.36
CA ARG A 10 6.53 14.42 0.23
C ARG A 10 7.49 13.50 -0.53
N VAL A 11 7.26 13.32 -1.84
CA VAL A 11 8.12 12.50 -2.69
C VAL A 11 9.38 13.28 -3.07
N LEU A 12 10.56 12.76 -2.71
CA LEU A 12 11.85 13.43 -2.92
C LEU A 12 12.64 12.87 -4.09
N SER A 13 12.39 11.62 -4.47
CA SER A 13 12.98 10.98 -5.65
C SER A 13 11.98 10.01 -6.27
N PRO A 14 12.16 9.63 -7.55
CA PRO A 14 11.27 8.71 -8.25
C PRO A 14 10.92 7.47 -7.43
N ILE A 15 9.67 7.02 -7.48
CA ILE A 15 9.23 5.82 -6.75
C ILE A 15 8.72 4.78 -7.74
N HIS A 16 9.41 3.64 -7.83
CA HIS A 16 8.94 2.48 -8.59
C HIS A 16 8.27 1.47 -7.67
N ILE A 17 7.00 1.18 -7.90
CA ILE A 17 6.25 0.11 -7.23
C ILE A 17 5.98 -0.99 -8.24
N GLY A 18 6.84 -2.00 -8.28
CA GLY A 18 6.73 -3.07 -9.29
C GLY A 18 5.32 -3.68 -9.39
N TRP A 19 4.82 -3.80 -10.62
CA TRP A 19 3.50 -4.37 -10.91
C TRP A 19 3.56 -5.48 -11.96
N LYS A 20 3.77 -5.11 -13.22
CA LYS A 20 3.81 -6.00 -14.38
C LYS A 20 4.97 -5.62 -15.30
N LYS A 21 5.35 -6.55 -16.16
CA LYS A 21 6.36 -6.33 -17.19
C LYS A 21 5.72 -6.56 -18.56
N THR A 22 5.83 -5.60 -19.46
CA THR A 22 5.36 -5.69 -20.84
C THR A 22 6.54 -5.45 -21.76
N SER A 23 7.02 -6.50 -22.44
CA SER A 23 8.29 -6.44 -23.19
C SER A 23 9.45 -5.97 -22.28
N ASN A 24 10.14 -4.89 -22.64
CA ASN A 24 11.21 -4.26 -21.88
C ASN A 24 10.72 -3.24 -20.85
N LEU A 25 9.42 -2.94 -20.78
CA LEU A 25 8.83 -1.99 -19.85
C LEU A 25 8.47 -2.66 -18.52
N GLN A 26 9.09 -2.21 -17.44
CA GLN A 26 8.73 -2.51 -16.05
C GLN A 26 7.73 -1.47 -15.56
N GLN A 27 6.48 -1.87 -15.37
CA GLN A 27 5.41 -0.96 -15.02
C GLN A 27 5.30 -0.77 -13.50
N THR A 28 4.91 0.44 -13.11
CA THR A 28 4.68 0.79 -11.70
C THR A 28 3.20 0.75 -11.37
N ARG A 29 2.85 0.38 -10.14
CA ARG A 29 1.52 0.67 -9.60
C ARG A 29 1.34 2.18 -9.46
N TYR A 30 0.11 2.64 -9.67
CA TYR A 30 -0.29 4.03 -9.54
C TYR A 30 -0.60 4.46 -8.09
N TYR A 31 -0.38 3.54 -7.15
CA TYR A 31 -0.51 3.72 -5.71
C TYR A 31 0.56 2.87 -5.02
N VAL A 32 0.87 3.20 -3.78
CA VAL A 32 1.79 2.42 -2.94
C VAL A 32 0.97 1.52 -2.01
N PRO A 33 1.04 0.18 -2.19
CA PRO A 33 0.36 -0.76 -1.29
C PRO A 33 0.86 -0.62 0.15
N ALA A 34 -0.05 -0.84 1.10
CA ALA A 34 0.26 -0.86 2.53
C ALA A 34 1.42 -1.83 2.86
N LYS A 35 1.49 -3.00 2.19
CA LYS A 35 2.61 -3.94 2.33
C LYS A 35 3.98 -3.32 2.05
N THR A 36 4.06 -2.38 1.11
CA THR A 36 5.32 -1.68 0.79
C THR A 36 5.72 -0.73 1.92
N ILE A 37 4.77 0.03 2.47
CA ILE A 37 5.01 0.92 3.62
C ILE A 37 5.39 0.10 4.85
N TRP A 38 4.62 -0.95 5.15
CA TRP A 38 4.91 -1.92 6.20
C TRP A 38 6.34 -2.47 6.07
N GLY A 39 6.73 -2.96 4.88
CA GLY A 39 8.06 -3.54 4.68
C GLY A 39 9.19 -2.51 4.82
N ALA A 40 8.96 -1.28 4.37
CA ALA A 40 9.92 -0.19 4.53
C ALA A 40 10.08 0.23 6.00
N LEU A 41 8.97 0.27 6.75
CA LEU A 41 8.96 0.56 8.19
C LEU A 41 9.65 -0.57 8.97
N THR A 42 9.27 -1.83 8.74
CA THR A 42 9.93 -3.02 9.33
C THR A 42 11.44 -2.93 9.11
N ALA A 43 11.88 -2.74 7.86
CA ALA A 43 13.30 -2.70 7.56
C ALA A 43 14.04 -1.52 8.22
N ARG A 44 13.40 -0.36 8.35
CA ARG A 44 14.00 0.79 9.03
C ARG A 44 14.12 0.56 10.54
N ILE A 45 13.06 0.09 11.20
CA ILE A 45 13.05 -0.21 12.63
C ILE A 45 14.08 -1.30 12.97
N THR A 46 14.13 -2.38 12.17
CA THR A 46 15.11 -3.46 12.36
C THR A 46 16.54 -2.92 12.33
N ARG A 47 16.85 -2.01 11.40
CA ARG A 47 18.16 -1.36 11.30
C ARG A 47 18.44 -0.39 12.44
N ASP A 48 17.46 0.43 12.81
CA ASP A 48 17.60 1.38 13.94
C ASP A 48 17.90 0.65 15.27
N GLN A 49 17.42 -0.59 15.40
CA GLN A 49 17.68 -1.44 16.57
C GLN A 49 18.95 -2.30 16.44
N ASN A 50 19.74 -2.16 15.37
CA ASN A 50 20.86 -3.05 15.03
C ASN A 50 20.49 -4.55 15.10
N SER A 51 19.24 -4.87 14.75
CA SER A 51 18.69 -6.22 14.79
C SER A 51 18.73 -6.87 13.41
N SER A 52 18.58 -8.19 13.39
CA SER A 52 18.41 -9.02 12.19
C SER A 52 17.02 -9.67 12.12
N ASP A 53 16.17 -9.42 13.12
CA ASP A 53 14.89 -10.12 13.30
C ASP A 53 13.73 -9.37 12.64
N TYR A 54 13.70 -9.39 11.30
CA TYR A 54 12.63 -8.78 10.51
C TYR A 54 11.26 -9.42 10.78
N LYS A 55 11.23 -10.72 11.10
CA LYS A 55 10.00 -11.46 11.34
C LYS A 55 9.32 -10.95 12.61
N ARG A 56 10.02 -10.92 13.74
CA ARG A 56 9.46 -10.45 15.02
C ARG A 56 9.04 -8.99 14.95
N ILE A 57 9.81 -8.14 14.27
CA ILE A 57 9.46 -6.71 14.12
C ILE A 57 8.22 -6.56 13.24
N GLY A 58 8.15 -7.32 12.14
CA GLY A 58 6.96 -7.36 11.28
C GLY A 58 5.71 -7.83 12.02
N GLU A 59 5.81 -8.88 12.83
CA GLU A 59 4.73 -9.37 13.70
C GLU A 59 4.31 -8.31 14.72
N LYS A 60 5.27 -7.59 15.32
CA LYS A 60 4.98 -6.49 16.24
C LYS A 60 4.21 -5.37 15.53
N ILE A 61 4.65 -4.97 14.33
CA ILE A 61 3.93 -3.99 13.49
C ILE A 61 2.52 -4.47 13.19
N ASN A 62 2.34 -5.73 12.82
CA ASN A 62 1.02 -6.30 12.53
C ASN A 62 0.12 -6.37 13.76
N ARG A 63 0.65 -6.40 14.98
CA ARG A 63 -0.18 -6.26 16.18
C ARG A 63 -0.59 -4.80 16.39
N CYS A 64 0.37 -3.88 16.31
CA CYS A 64 0.14 -2.48 16.70
C CYS A 64 -0.52 -1.62 15.61
N LEU A 65 -0.32 -1.93 14.33
CA LEU A 65 -0.63 -1.03 13.22
C LEU A 65 -1.44 -1.71 12.10
N ARG A 66 -2.32 -0.92 11.50
CA ARG A 66 -2.90 -1.16 10.17
C ARG A 66 -2.53 0.01 9.27
N PHE A 67 -2.62 -0.20 7.96
CA PHE A 67 -2.22 0.79 6.97
C PHE A 67 -3.28 0.88 5.88
N SER A 68 -3.55 2.10 5.40
CA SER A 68 -4.16 2.27 4.09
C SER A 68 -3.13 2.08 2.98
N TYR A 69 -3.61 2.07 1.74
CA TYR A 69 -2.73 2.34 0.61
C TYR A 69 -2.44 3.84 0.57
N PHE A 70 -1.32 4.20 -0.05
CA PHE A 70 -0.89 5.58 -0.18
C PHE A 70 -1.00 6.01 -1.65
N TYR A 71 -1.66 7.13 -1.88
CA TYR A 71 -2.04 7.61 -3.20
C TYR A 71 -1.30 8.89 -3.57
N PRO A 72 -0.78 9.02 -4.80
CA PRO A 72 -0.21 10.26 -5.29
C PRO A 72 -1.23 11.40 -5.27
N SER A 73 -0.77 12.59 -4.88
CA SER A 73 -1.54 13.82 -4.92
C SER A 73 -0.61 15.02 -5.09
N ASP A 74 -1.07 16.07 -5.76
CA ASP A 74 -0.41 17.39 -5.78
C ASP A 74 -0.91 18.32 -4.66
N ASN A 75 -1.67 17.78 -3.71
CA ASN A 75 -2.08 18.42 -2.46
C ASN A 75 -1.57 17.62 -1.27
N ASN A 76 -1.05 18.31 -0.26
CA ASN A 76 -0.40 17.68 0.90
C ASN A 76 -1.36 17.24 2.02
N SER A 77 -2.67 17.31 1.83
CA SER A 77 -3.67 16.98 2.88
C SER A 77 -4.86 16.18 2.35
N LYS A 78 -4.97 15.97 1.04
CA LYS A 78 -6.01 15.11 0.45
C LYS A 78 -5.56 14.50 -0.87
N VAL A 79 -6.16 13.38 -1.22
CA VAL A 79 -6.05 12.80 -2.57
C VAL A 79 -7.00 13.58 -3.48
N ASN A 80 -6.47 14.26 -4.49
CA ASN A 80 -7.30 15.07 -5.39
C ASN A 80 -7.91 14.27 -6.54
N GLU A 81 -7.29 13.14 -6.89
CA GLU A 81 -7.59 12.36 -8.07
C GLU A 81 -7.10 10.93 -7.85
N PHE A 82 -7.97 9.95 -8.06
CA PHE A 82 -7.59 8.54 -8.04
C PHE A 82 -7.32 8.02 -9.47
N PRO A 83 -6.44 7.01 -9.63
CA PRO A 83 -6.04 6.50 -10.95
C PRO A 83 -7.17 5.94 -11.83
N TRP A 84 -8.31 5.61 -11.22
CA TRP A 84 -9.48 5.02 -11.88
C TRP A 84 -10.57 6.04 -12.22
N GLU A 85 -10.42 7.30 -11.83
CA GLU A 85 -11.37 8.37 -12.19
C GLU A 85 -11.12 8.89 -13.61
N ASP A 86 -9.87 9.24 -13.91
CA ASP A 86 -9.37 9.56 -15.25
C ASP A 86 -7.93 9.03 -15.39
N ASN A 87 -7.80 7.83 -15.94
CA ASN A 87 -6.51 7.16 -15.99
C ASN A 87 -5.49 7.90 -16.89
N ASN A 88 -5.94 8.46 -18.00
CA ASN A 88 -5.06 9.15 -18.95
C ASN A 88 -4.50 10.44 -18.34
N ARG A 89 -5.37 11.23 -17.69
CA ARG A 89 -4.94 12.42 -16.96
C ARG A 89 -4.04 12.08 -15.80
N PHE A 90 -4.39 11.07 -15.00
CA PHE A 90 -3.59 10.65 -13.85
C PHE A 90 -2.19 10.20 -14.28
N THR A 91 -2.10 9.32 -15.28
CA THR A 91 -0.82 8.79 -15.78
C THR A 91 0.04 9.87 -16.40
N TRP A 92 -0.53 10.76 -17.22
CA TRP A 92 0.17 11.96 -17.70
C TRP A 92 0.70 12.79 -16.52
N LYS A 93 -0.12 13.04 -15.51
CA LYS A 93 0.23 13.95 -14.42
C LYS A 93 1.31 13.40 -13.47
N TYR A 94 1.21 12.13 -13.09
CA TYR A 94 1.98 11.54 -11.99
C TYR A 94 3.00 10.47 -12.41
N ILE A 95 2.94 9.94 -13.63
CA ILE A 95 3.79 8.81 -14.05
C ILE A 95 4.79 9.25 -15.11
N GLY A 96 6.05 8.87 -14.88
CA GLY A 96 7.15 8.97 -15.83
C GLY A 96 7.76 7.60 -16.11
N SER A 97 8.64 7.54 -17.10
CA SER A 97 9.44 6.35 -17.40
C SER A 97 10.90 6.73 -17.66
N TYR A 98 11.81 5.82 -17.32
CA TYR A 98 13.25 6.01 -17.48
C TYR A 98 13.84 4.79 -18.18
N GLN A 99 14.60 5.02 -19.23
CA GLN A 99 15.32 3.98 -19.95
C GLN A 99 16.69 3.75 -19.32
N SER A 100 17.02 2.50 -19.08
CA SER A 100 18.28 2.05 -18.48
C SER A 100 18.80 0.81 -19.20
N ALA A 101 20.12 0.61 -19.17
CA ALA A 101 20.75 -0.60 -19.68
C ALA A 101 21.67 -1.18 -18.60
N ALA A 102 21.70 -2.51 -18.46
CA ALA A 102 22.72 -3.17 -17.64
C ALA A 102 24.10 -2.93 -18.26
N LEU A 103 25.09 -2.60 -17.42
CA LEU A 103 26.46 -2.36 -17.84
C LEU A 103 27.34 -3.56 -17.49
N GLU A 104 28.12 -4.02 -18.45
CA GLU A 104 29.23 -4.95 -18.27
C GLU A 104 30.50 -4.28 -18.83
N ASN A 105 31.54 -4.13 -18.01
CA ASN A 105 32.79 -3.47 -18.39
C ASN A 105 32.62 -2.06 -19.03
N LYS A 106 31.71 -1.24 -18.49
CA LYS A 106 31.34 0.10 -19.01
C LYS A 106 30.68 0.12 -20.39
N THR A 107 30.30 -1.03 -20.93
CA THR A 107 29.51 -1.18 -22.14
C THR A 107 28.11 -1.66 -21.80
N ALA A 108 27.11 -1.16 -22.53
CA ALA A 108 25.75 -1.66 -22.38
C ALA A 108 25.70 -3.12 -22.84
N MET A 109 25.14 -4.00 -22.01
CA MET A 109 24.89 -5.38 -22.41
C MET A 109 23.79 -5.40 -23.46
N GLU A 110 24.07 -6.03 -24.59
CA GLU A 110 23.12 -6.18 -25.68
C GLU A 110 21.87 -6.95 -25.20
N GLY A 111 20.67 -6.43 -25.52
CA GLY A 111 19.40 -7.01 -25.08
C GLY A 111 18.94 -6.66 -23.66
N MET A 112 19.71 -5.88 -22.89
CA MET A 112 19.39 -5.53 -21.50
C MET A 112 18.84 -4.09 -21.34
N LEU A 113 18.29 -3.51 -22.41
CA LEU A 113 17.56 -2.25 -22.32
C LEU A 113 16.24 -2.50 -21.59
N HIS A 114 16.04 -1.81 -20.47
CA HIS A 114 14.81 -1.84 -19.69
C HIS A 114 14.32 -0.43 -19.44
N GLU A 115 13.04 -0.22 -19.69
CA GLU A 115 12.35 1.01 -19.34
C GLU A 115 11.61 0.76 -18.03
N THR A 116 11.73 1.66 -17.07
CA THR A 116 11.11 1.52 -15.75
C THR A 116 10.19 2.71 -15.49
N GLU A 117 8.90 2.45 -15.30
CA GLU A 117 7.93 3.47 -14.90
C GLU A 117 8.09 3.84 -13.43
N TYR A 118 7.73 5.06 -13.06
CA TYR A 118 7.78 5.53 -11.68
C TYR A 118 6.79 6.64 -11.41
N ILE A 119 6.43 6.79 -10.13
CA ILE A 119 5.71 7.96 -9.62
C ILE A 119 6.69 9.13 -9.54
N LEU A 120 6.30 10.24 -10.17
CA LEU A 120 7.10 11.46 -10.27
C LEU A 120 7.21 12.17 -8.90
N PRO A 121 8.36 12.78 -8.57
CA PRO A 121 8.49 13.67 -7.41
C PRO A 121 7.74 15.00 -7.57
N LYS A 122 7.58 15.45 -8.81
CA LYS A 122 6.80 16.62 -9.19
C LYS A 122 5.92 16.28 -10.37
N THR A 123 4.69 16.77 -10.40
CA THR A 123 3.79 16.58 -11.54
C THR A 123 4.43 17.17 -12.82
N ARG A 124 3.92 16.81 -14.00
CA ARG A 124 4.35 17.44 -15.26
C ARG A 124 4.12 18.96 -15.29
N GLU A 125 3.23 19.45 -14.44
CA GLU A 125 2.97 20.88 -14.23
C GLU A 125 3.93 21.54 -13.21
N GLY A 126 4.90 20.78 -12.68
CA GLY A 126 5.91 21.26 -11.72
C GLY A 126 5.47 21.29 -10.26
N LYS A 127 4.27 20.83 -9.91
CA LYS A 127 3.77 20.81 -8.52
C LYS A 127 4.38 19.65 -7.74
N GLN A 128 4.65 19.84 -6.45
CA GLN A 128 5.16 18.79 -5.58
C GLN A 128 4.17 17.62 -5.48
N VAL A 129 4.65 16.38 -5.59
CA VAL A 129 3.85 15.18 -5.37
C VAL A 129 4.01 14.70 -3.92
N PHE A 130 2.88 14.31 -3.34
CA PHE A 130 2.75 13.72 -2.03
C PHE A 130 2.12 12.33 -2.16
N LEU A 131 2.46 11.43 -1.24
CA LEU A 131 1.75 10.19 -1.02
C LEU A 131 0.88 10.36 0.22
N ILE A 132 -0.44 10.37 0.02
CA ILE A 132 -1.44 10.53 1.09
C ILE A 132 -2.00 9.16 1.46
N GLY A 133 -1.96 8.84 2.74
CA GLY A 133 -2.47 7.58 3.29
C GLY A 133 -2.66 7.67 4.80
N TYR A 134 -2.88 6.52 5.44
CA TYR A 134 -3.20 6.40 6.84
C TYR A 134 -2.34 5.33 7.50
N ILE A 135 -1.82 5.66 8.68
CA ILE A 135 -1.34 4.70 9.67
C ILE A 135 -2.39 4.65 10.77
N ILE A 136 -2.92 3.46 11.01
CA ILE A 136 -4.02 3.24 11.96
C ILE A 136 -3.43 2.52 13.18
N GLU A 137 -3.37 3.20 14.32
CA GLU A 137 -2.70 2.72 15.53
C GLU A 137 -3.68 2.05 16.49
N ASN A 138 -3.33 0.87 17.02
CA ASN A 138 -4.07 0.20 18.07
C ASN A 138 -3.70 0.78 19.45
N GLY A 139 -4.59 1.60 20.01
CA GLY A 139 -4.37 2.27 21.29
C GLY A 139 -4.32 1.34 22.50
N GLU A 140 -4.86 0.12 22.43
CA GLU A 140 -4.80 -0.83 23.56
C GLU A 140 -3.43 -1.49 23.68
N ILE A 141 -2.84 -1.85 22.55
CA ILE A 141 -1.53 -2.50 22.50
C ILE A 141 -0.43 -1.53 22.96
N LYS A 142 -0.56 -0.24 22.61
CA LYS A 142 0.33 0.82 23.09
C LYS A 142 0.35 0.94 24.62
N LYS A 143 -0.83 0.87 25.27
CA LYS A 143 -0.95 0.91 26.74
C LYS A 143 -0.28 -0.27 27.44
N ASN A 144 -0.20 -1.41 26.77
CA ASN A 144 0.42 -2.63 27.28
C ASN A 144 1.94 -2.70 27.05
N GLY A 145 2.60 -1.58 26.73
CA GLY A 145 4.06 -1.50 26.57
C GLY A 145 4.58 -2.02 25.22
N PHE A 146 3.70 -2.39 24.29
CA PHE A 146 4.07 -2.76 22.92
C PHE A 146 4.09 -1.52 22.03
N ASP A 147 5.07 -0.64 22.28
CA ASP A 147 5.20 0.60 21.51
C ASP A 147 6.04 0.42 20.24
N ILE A 148 5.58 1.03 19.16
CA ILE A 148 6.31 1.16 17.90
C ILE A 148 6.33 2.65 17.59
N ASP A 149 7.51 3.25 17.67
CA ASP A 149 7.71 4.65 17.31
C ASP A 149 7.79 4.80 15.78
N TRP A 150 6.64 4.57 15.14
CA TRP A 150 6.50 4.72 13.71
C TRP A 150 6.65 6.18 13.30
N ASN A 151 6.30 7.16 14.15
CA ASN A 151 6.34 8.58 13.79
C ASN A 151 7.78 9.06 13.56
N THR A 152 8.73 8.71 14.44
CA THR A 152 10.15 9.09 14.22
C THR A 152 10.85 8.25 13.15
N THR A 153 10.33 7.05 12.88
CA THR A 153 10.89 6.14 11.88
C THR A 153 10.43 6.48 10.47
N LEU A 154 9.17 6.89 10.31
CA LEU A 154 8.52 7.12 9.02
C LEU A 154 9.26 8.10 8.10
N PRO A 155 9.84 9.23 8.57
CA PRO A 155 10.65 10.11 7.73
C PRO A 155 11.92 9.47 7.15
N LYS A 156 12.38 8.34 7.72
CA LYS A 156 13.65 7.69 7.37
C LYS A 156 13.48 6.50 6.42
N ILE A 157 12.24 6.18 6.03
CA ILE A 157 11.98 5.03 5.17
C ILE A 157 12.34 5.32 3.70
N GLN A 158 12.54 4.25 2.94
CA GLN A 158 12.72 4.31 1.49
C GLN A 158 11.78 3.29 0.84
N ILE A 159 10.96 3.75 -0.09
CA ILE A 159 9.79 3.03 -0.62
C ILE A 159 10.11 2.47 -2.02
N GLY A 160 9.72 1.22 -2.28
CA GLY A 160 9.74 0.65 -3.63
C GLY A 160 11.07 0.04 -4.09
N GLY A 161 11.20 -0.11 -5.41
CA GLY A 161 12.39 -0.61 -6.11
C GLY A 161 13.43 0.46 -6.39
N GLU A 162 14.53 0.09 -7.07
CA GLU A 162 15.61 1.00 -7.48
C GLU A 162 16.28 1.80 -6.34
N ARG A 163 16.13 1.34 -5.09
CA ARG A 163 16.65 2.02 -3.89
C ARG A 163 18.17 2.24 -3.91
N GLY A 164 18.91 1.33 -4.54
CA GLY A 164 20.36 1.44 -4.73
C GLY A 164 20.78 2.62 -5.62
N TYR A 165 19.90 3.06 -6.52
CA TYR A 165 20.08 4.24 -7.36
C TYR A 165 19.48 5.51 -6.72
N GLY A 166 19.12 5.46 -5.43
CA GLY A 166 18.59 6.61 -4.69
C GLY A 166 17.10 6.89 -4.89
N TRP A 167 16.35 5.99 -5.53
CA TRP A 167 14.89 6.09 -5.71
C TRP A 167 14.15 5.82 -4.39
N GLY A 168 12.89 6.22 -4.28
CA GLY A 168 12.06 5.88 -3.14
C GLY A 168 12.19 6.78 -1.91
N ARG A 169 12.89 7.92 -1.99
CA ARG A 169 13.08 8.82 -0.84
C ARG A 169 11.82 9.65 -0.61
N VAL A 170 11.43 9.76 0.65
CA VAL A 170 10.29 10.56 1.10
C VAL A 170 10.67 11.42 2.31
N ALA A 171 9.87 12.44 2.60
CA ALA A 171 9.93 13.18 3.86
C ALA A 171 8.52 13.49 4.36
N ILE A 172 8.39 13.68 5.68
CA ILE A 172 7.17 14.21 6.27
C ILE A 172 7.20 15.74 6.14
N GLU A 173 6.14 16.34 5.59
CA GLU A 173 6.00 17.81 5.52
C GLU A 173 5.16 18.36 6.68
N LYS A 174 4.22 17.54 7.20
CA LYS A 174 3.32 17.88 8.29
C LYS A 174 3.19 16.71 9.24
N GLU A 175 3.05 17.00 10.53
CA GLU A 175 2.78 15.96 11.53
C GLU A 175 1.53 15.15 11.17
N PRO A 176 1.55 13.83 11.35
CA PRO A 176 0.39 12.99 11.11
C PRO A 176 -0.84 13.48 11.88
N THR A 177 -1.97 13.63 11.18
CA THR A 177 -3.19 14.21 11.74
C THR A 177 -4.19 13.12 12.11
N ASN A 178 -4.68 13.12 13.34
CA ASN A 178 -5.74 12.19 13.77
C ASN A 178 -7.07 12.57 13.11
N MET A 179 -7.57 11.70 12.23
CA MET A 179 -8.80 11.92 11.45
C MET A 179 -10.07 11.42 12.14
N ARG A 180 -9.97 10.92 13.38
CA ARG A 180 -11.06 10.41 14.22
C ARG A 180 -11.87 9.31 13.52
N ASN A 181 -12.95 9.71 12.85
CA ASN A 181 -13.94 8.81 12.24
C ASN A 181 -13.96 8.95 10.71
N THR A 182 -12.91 9.54 10.13
CA THR A 182 -12.80 9.77 8.69
C THR A 182 -11.59 9.03 8.12
N PHE A 183 -11.80 8.34 7.00
CA PHE A 183 -10.78 7.62 6.25
C PHE A 183 -10.93 7.94 4.76
N PHE A 184 -10.07 8.82 4.24
CA PHE A 184 -10.31 9.55 2.99
C PHE A 184 -11.69 10.23 3.01
N ASP A 185 -12.57 9.90 2.08
CA ASP A 185 -13.95 10.41 2.02
C ASP A 185 -14.96 9.44 2.63
N TYR A 186 -14.51 8.42 3.38
CA TYR A 186 -15.34 7.37 3.96
C TYR A 186 -15.43 7.45 5.48
N GLU A 187 -16.52 6.90 6.02
CA GLU A 187 -16.71 6.73 7.47
C GLU A 187 -15.78 5.62 7.99
N PHE A 188 -15.22 5.85 9.18
CA PHE A 188 -14.31 4.94 9.86
C PHE A 188 -14.83 4.58 11.26
N ASP A 189 -14.91 3.29 11.55
CA ASP A 189 -15.25 2.75 12.87
C ASP A 189 -13.99 2.19 13.56
N SER A 190 -13.68 2.80 14.70
CA SER A 190 -12.49 2.59 15.52
C SER A 190 -12.68 1.58 16.67
N PHE A 191 -13.90 1.11 16.92
CA PHE A 191 -14.23 0.34 18.13
C PHE A 191 -14.28 -1.18 17.92
N GLN A 192 -14.16 -1.62 16.69
CA GLN A 192 -14.14 -3.04 16.33
C GLN A 192 -12.77 -3.68 16.61
N ILE A 193 -12.73 -5.03 16.65
CA ILE A 193 -11.49 -5.81 16.79
C ILE A 193 -10.47 -5.43 15.71
N GLU A 194 -10.93 -5.36 14.46
CA GLU A 194 -10.19 -4.83 13.32
C GLU A 194 -10.86 -3.53 12.88
N PRO A 195 -10.12 -2.48 12.48
CA PRO A 195 -10.71 -1.21 12.10
C PRO A 195 -11.57 -1.39 10.84
N VAL A 196 -12.71 -0.70 10.81
CA VAL A 196 -13.70 -0.84 9.74
C VAL A 196 -13.83 0.46 8.97
N VAL A 197 -13.87 0.35 7.65
CA VAL A 197 -14.24 1.45 6.73
C VAL A 197 -15.59 1.13 6.10
N LYS A 198 -16.49 2.11 6.07
CA LYS A 198 -17.78 1.99 5.41
C LYS A 198 -17.73 2.68 4.06
N VAL A 199 -17.83 1.89 3.00
CA VAL A 199 -17.83 2.36 1.62
C VAL A 199 -19.28 2.54 1.17
N PRO A 200 -19.69 3.74 0.76
CA PRO A 200 -21.03 3.96 0.23
C PRO A 200 -21.26 3.22 -1.08
N LYS A 201 -22.52 2.97 -1.42
CA LYS A 201 -22.92 2.52 -2.75
C LYS A 201 -22.38 3.47 -3.82
N ASP A 202 -22.01 2.92 -4.97
CA ASP A 202 -21.49 3.61 -6.15
C ASP A 202 -20.11 4.27 -5.94
N LYS A 203 -19.46 3.99 -4.79
CA LYS A 203 -18.07 4.37 -4.50
C LYS A 203 -17.10 3.22 -4.74
N PHE A 204 -15.81 3.53 -4.66
CA PHE A 204 -14.72 2.62 -5.00
C PHE A 204 -14.05 2.03 -3.77
N ILE A 205 -13.66 0.75 -3.83
CA ILE A 205 -12.75 0.20 -2.82
C ILE A 205 -11.35 0.82 -2.99
N LEU A 206 -10.70 1.16 -1.87
CA LEU A 206 -9.42 1.87 -1.85
C LEU A 206 -8.24 0.96 -1.44
N ALA A 207 -8.43 -0.34 -1.48
CA ALA A 207 -7.39 -1.32 -1.25
C ALA A 207 -7.77 -2.64 -1.91
N HIS A 208 -6.79 -3.53 -2.07
CA HIS A 208 -7.10 -4.90 -2.47
C HIS A 208 -8.05 -5.52 -1.45
N THR A 209 -9.19 -5.99 -1.96
CA THR A 209 -10.26 -6.57 -1.15
C THR A 209 -10.40 -8.05 -1.52
N TYR A 210 -10.38 -8.96 -0.57
CA TYR A 210 -10.51 -10.39 -0.84
C TYR A 210 -11.75 -10.69 -1.69
N ALA A 211 -11.57 -11.34 -2.84
CA ALA A 211 -12.66 -11.78 -3.72
C ALA A 211 -13.18 -13.16 -3.31
N LEU A 212 -12.28 -14.04 -2.88
CA LEU A 212 -12.57 -15.39 -2.40
C LEU A 212 -12.06 -15.56 -0.97
N ASP A 213 -12.75 -16.39 -0.21
CA ASP A 213 -12.37 -16.73 1.15
C ASP A 213 -11.29 -17.82 1.15
N ASN A 214 -10.03 -17.44 1.36
CA ASN A 214 -8.92 -18.39 1.49
C ASN A 214 -8.97 -19.21 2.81
N SER A 215 -9.82 -18.83 3.77
CA SER A 215 -9.94 -19.56 5.05
C SER A 215 -10.76 -20.85 4.94
N LYS A 216 -11.53 -21.03 3.86
CA LYS A 216 -12.27 -22.26 3.59
C LYS A 216 -11.45 -23.24 2.74
N LYS A 217 -10.46 -23.87 3.37
CA LYS A 217 -10.08 -25.22 2.93
C LYS A 217 -11.31 -26.12 3.14
N LYS A 218 -11.90 -26.55 2.01
CA LYS A 218 -12.79 -27.70 1.87
C LYS A 218 -13.73 -27.95 3.06
N GLU A 219 -14.92 -27.36 3.02
CA GLU A 219 -16.12 -28.11 3.40
C GLU A 219 -17.35 -27.46 2.77
N GLU A 220 -18.23 -28.33 2.29
CA GLU A 220 -19.40 -28.04 1.48
C GLU A 220 -20.30 -27.00 2.15
N SER A 221 -20.73 -25.98 1.40
CA SER A 221 -22.00 -25.32 1.70
C SER A 221 -22.60 -24.70 0.46
N LYS A 222 -23.47 -25.46 -0.21
CA LYS A 222 -24.62 -24.90 -0.92
C LYS A 222 -25.40 -24.01 0.07
N LYS A 223 -25.88 -22.86 -0.42
CA LYS A 223 -26.67 -21.79 0.26
C LYS A 223 -25.86 -20.67 0.93
N LYS A 224 -25.75 -19.53 0.22
CA LYS A 224 -25.95 -18.16 0.73
C LYS A 224 -25.77 -17.16 -0.41
N GLU A 225 -26.82 -16.97 -1.21
CA GLU A 225 -26.83 -16.06 -2.37
C GLU A 225 -27.26 -14.62 -2.01
N GLU A 226 -27.54 -14.32 -0.74
CA GLU A 226 -28.16 -13.02 -0.38
C GLU A 226 -27.20 -11.92 0.12
N SER A 227 -25.93 -12.22 0.39
CA SER A 227 -25.01 -11.24 1.00
C SER A 227 -23.62 -11.17 0.39
N GLU A 228 -23.43 -11.65 -0.84
CA GLU A 228 -22.19 -11.34 -1.55
C GLU A 228 -22.26 -9.91 -2.08
N PRO A 229 -21.23 -9.09 -1.84
CA PRO A 229 -21.19 -7.77 -2.42
C PRO A 229 -21.02 -7.90 -3.92
N GLN A 230 -21.86 -7.16 -4.63
CA GLN A 230 -21.61 -6.93 -6.04
C GLN A 230 -20.56 -5.83 -6.13
N ILE A 231 -19.31 -6.27 -6.33
CA ILE A 231 -18.18 -5.41 -6.66
C ILE A 231 -17.91 -5.60 -8.15
N GLU A 232 -17.80 -4.50 -8.89
CA GLU A 232 -17.48 -4.50 -10.32
C GLU A 232 -16.09 -3.91 -10.53
N GLY A 233 -15.20 -4.68 -11.16
CA GLY A 233 -13.84 -4.25 -11.43
C GLY A 233 -12.95 -5.41 -11.81
N ASN A 234 -11.64 -5.17 -11.80
CA ASN A 234 -10.68 -6.22 -12.08
C ASN A 234 -10.35 -7.00 -10.81
N ILE A 235 -10.04 -8.29 -11.00
CA ILE A 235 -9.49 -9.15 -9.96
C ILE A 235 -8.04 -9.46 -10.33
N GLU A 236 -7.14 -9.48 -9.35
CA GLU A 236 -5.78 -9.94 -9.53
C GLU A 236 -5.29 -10.76 -8.32
N PRO A 237 -4.32 -11.65 -8.51
CA PRO A 237 -3.63 -12.27 -7.39
C PRO A 237 -2.74 -11.23 -6.68
N PHE A 238 -3.04 -10.93 -5.43
CA PHE A 238 -2.18 -10.14 -4.57
C PHE A 238 -1.08 -11.03 -3.98
N VAL A 239 0.12 -10.90 -4.56
CA VAL A 239 1.33 -11.60 -4.14
C VAL A 239 2.43 -10.57 -3.91
N GLY A 240 3.24 -10.77 -2.87
CA GLY A 240 4.41 -9.94 -2.65
C GLY A 240 5.61 -10.77 -2.21
N ARG A 241 6.81 -10.24 -2.44
CA ARG A 241 8.03 -10.85 -1.94
C ARG A 241 8.13 -10.63 -0.44
N VAL A 242 8.54 -11.66 0.30
CA VAL A 242 8.70 -11.65 1.75
C VAL A 242 10.17 -11.89 2.09
N THR A 243 10.65 -11.16 3.09
CA THR A 243 11.98 -11.37 3.67
C THR A 243 11.81 -12.09 5.00
N THR A 244 12.26 -13.34 5.06
CA THR A 244 12.20 -14.16 6.27
C THR A 244 13.53 -14.22 7.01
N GLU A 245 14.64 -13.97 6.32
CA GLU A 245 16.00 -14.13 6.84
C GLU A 245 16.91 -12.97 6.45
N ASN A 246 17.93 -12.77 7.27
CA ASN A 246 18.96 -11.76 7.07
C ASN A 246 19.76 -12.02 5.78
N GLY A 247 19.98 -10.99 4.96
CA GLY A 247 20.77 -11.10 3.72
C GLY A 247 20.03 -11.69 2.50
N LYS A 248 18.80 -12.20 2.66
CA LYS A 248 17.97 -12.75 1.56
C LYS A 248 16.67 -11.97 1.39
N PHE A 249 16.78 -10.70 1.00
CA PHE A 249 15.63 -9.81 0.84
C PHE A 249 14.70 -10.28 -0.30
N GLY A 250 13.43 -10.53 0.02
CA GLY A 250 12.42 -10.92 -0.95
C GLY A 250 12.66 -12.27 -1.61
N ALA A 251 13.30 -13.22 -0.91
CA ALA A 251 13.59 -14.55 -1.45
C ALA A 251 12.35 -15.45 -1.58
N GLN A 252 11.30 -15.20 -0.81
CA GLN A 252 10.06 -15.98 -0.82
C GLN A 252 8.90 -15.16 -1.37
N PHE A 253 7.90 -15.82 -1.93
CA PHE A 253 6.61 -15.21 -2.27
C PHE A 253 5.61 -15.50 -1.15
N SER A 254 4.76 -14.53 -0.82
CA SER A 254 3.59 -14.79 0.03
C SER A 254 2.59 -15.68 -0.69
N GLU A 255 1.73 -16.36 0.07
CA GLU A 255 0.55 -17.00 -0.51
C GLU A 255 -0.28 -15.99 -1.31
N ALA A 256 -0.82 -16.45 -2.45
CA ALA A 256 -1.62 -15.62 -3.32
C ALA A 256 -3.03 -15.43 -2.75
N SER A 257 -3.44 -14.18 -2.61
CA SER A 257 -4.81 -13.82 -2.27
C SER A 257 -5.51 -13.30 -3.51
N ILE A 258 -6.64 -13.88 -3.88
CA ILE A 258 -7.41 -13.41 -5.03
C ILE A 258 -8.21 -12.20 -4.56
N CYS A 259 -7.92 -11.02 -5.12
CA CYS A 259 -8.47 -9.76 -4.63
C CYS A 259 -9.08 -8.94 -5.77
N TRP A 260 -10.20 -8.28 -5.49
CA TRP A 260 -10.62 -7.10 -6.23
C TRP A 260 -9.55 -6.01 -6.09
N VAL A 261 -9.22 -5.32 -7.19
CA VAL A 261 -8.21 -4.26 -7.19
C VAL A 261 -8.78 -2.93 -6.66
N PRO A 262 -7.96 -2.05 -6.06
CA PRO A 262 -8.33 -0.66 -5.82
C PRO A 262 -8.93 -0.01 -7.07
N GLY A 263 -10.03 0.71 -6.90
CA GLY A 263 -10.82 1.26 -8.01
C GLY A 263 -11.94 0.36 -8.53
N SER A 264 -12.13 -0.83 -7.95
CA SER A 264 -13.36 -1.60 -8.18
C SER A 264 -14.54 -0.92 -7.47
N ARG A 265 -15.72 -0.92 -8.08
CA ARG A 265 -16.90 -0.18 -7.64
C ARG A 265 -17.88 -1.06 -6.90
N LEU A 266 -18.43 -0.56 -5.80
CA LEU A 266 -19.50 -1.21 -5.06
C LEU A 266 -20.86 -0.83 -5.66
N VAL A 267 -21.64 -1.79 -6.17
CA VAL A 267 -22.84 -1.45 -6.96
C VAL A 267 -24.18 -1.79 -6.30
N LYS A 268 -24.19 -2.64 -5.26
CA LYS A 268 -25.46 -3.09 -4.64
C LYS A 268 -25.93 -2.16 -3.52
N SER A 269 -25.10 -1.91 -2.52
CA SER A 269 -25.42 -1.16 -1.31
C SER A 269 -24.16 -0.67 -0.64
N ASP A 270 -24.28 0.23 0.35
CA ASP A 270 -23.21 0.52 1.29
C ASP A 270 -22.68 -0.77 1.92
N MET A 271 -21.39 -0.80 2.23
CA MET A 271 -20.76 -1.97 2.84
C MET A 271 -19.60 -1.61 3.77
N ASN A 272 -19.49 -2.39 4.84
CA ASN A 272 -18.40 -2.31 5.80
C ASN A 272 -17.28 -3.28 5.42
N PHE A 273 -16.05 -2.79 5.43
CA PHE A 273 -14.84 -3.57 5.19
C PHE A 273 -13.91 -3.46 6.39
N LYS A 274 -13.48 -4.61 6.93
CA LYS A 274 -12.41 -4.67 7.93
C LYS A 274 -11.06 -4.51 7.23
N ILE A 275 -10.17 -3.72 7.82
CA ILE A 275 -8.80 -3.52 7.34
C ILE A 275 -7.87 -4.45 8.13
N PHE A 276 -7.24 -5.38 7.43
CA PHE A 276 -6.30 -6.36 7.99
C PHE A 276 -4.84 -5.96 7.78
N GLU A 277 -3.95 -6.84 8.22
CA GLU A 277 -2.51 -6.78 7.94
C GLU A 277 -2.23 -6.53 6.45
N TYR A 278 -1.13 -5.81 6.17
CA TYR A 278 -0.76 -5.39 4.82
C TYR A 278 -1.81 -4.52 4.10
N GLY A 279 -2.81 -4.02 4.83
CA GLY A 279 -3.87 -3.14 4.34
C GLY A 279 -4.88 -3.81 3.43
N LEU A 280 -5.03 -5.14 3.52
CA LEU A 280 -6.05 -5.89 2.78
C LEU A 280 -7.42 -5.71 3.42
N TRP A 281 -8.46 -5.65 2.59
CA TRP A 281 -9.83 -5.47 3.06
C TRP A 281 -10.63 -6.77 2.97
N SER A 282 -11.50 -7.00 3.95
CA SER A 282 -12.50 -8.09 3.89
C SER A 282 -13.87 -7.59 4.31
N TYR A 283 -14.88 -8.04 3.59
CA TYR A 283 -16.29 -7.79 3.88
C TYR A 283 -16.98 -9.00 4.54
N LYS A 284 -16.32 -10.16 4.61
CA LYS A 284 -16.89 -11.35 5.27
C LYS A 284 -16.59 -11.27 6.77
N LEU A 285 -17.63 -11.46 7.59
CA LEU A 285 -17.51 -11.60 9.03
C LEU A 285 -16.74 -12.90 9.31
N ASN A 286 -15.63 -12.82 10.07
CA ASN A 286 -15.08 -13.97 10.77
C ASN A 286 -16.16 -14.57 11.68
#